data_AF-G3SMQ8-F1
#
_entry.id   AF-G3SMQ8-F1
#
_cell.length_a   1.000
_cell.length_b   1.000
_cell.length_c   1.000
_cell.angle_alpha   90.00
_cell.angle_beta   90.00
_cell.angle_gamma   90.00
#
_symmetry.space_group_name_H-M   'P 1'
#
loop_
_entity.id
_entity.type
_entity.pdbx_description
1 polymer ?
#
loop_
_entity_poly.entity_id
_entity_poly.type
_entity_poly.pdbx_seq_one_letter_code
_entity_poly.pdbx_strand_id
1 'polypeptide(L)'
;QWALYLFLVKCMISISTFLLLCFIVAFHAKEIQLFMTDNGLRDWRVALTGRQAVQIVLELAVCGLHPAPLRGPPCMQSWPGFLSQEEALLSLAMLLRLYLVPRAVLLRSGVLLNASYRSIGALNQVRFRHWFVAKLYMNTHPGRLLLGLTLGLWLTTAWVLSVAERQAVNATGHLSDTLWLIPITFLTIGYGDVVPGTMWGKIVCLCTGVMGVCCTALLVAVVARKLEFNKAEKHVHNFMMDIQYTKEMKESAARVLQEAWMFYRYTHRKDSGAARRHQRRLLTAISTFRQVRLKHRKLREQVNSMVDISKMHMILCDLQLGLSSSHQALEKRMDTLAGKLDALTELLSTALGPRQLPESSQEAT
;
A
#
# COMPACT_ATOMS: atom_id res chain seq x y z
N GLN A 1 29.04 -39.20 26.23
CA GLN A 1 28.28 -39.36 24.97
C GLN A 1 27.80 -38.01 24.42
N TRP A 2 27.08 -37.19 25.20
CA TRP A 2 26.59 -35.86 24.79
C TRP A 2 27.67 -34.87 24.30
N ALA A 3 28.87 -34.93 24.86
CA ALA A 3 29.98 -34.05 24.44
C ALA A 3 30.41 -34.24 22.97
N LEU A 4 30.35 -35.48 22.45
CA LEU A 4 30.67 -35.77 21.05
C LEU A 4 29.64 -35.13 20.12
N TYR A 5 28.36 -35.23 20.47
CA TYR A 5 27.26 -34.61 19.71
C TYR A 5 27.36 -33.08 19.72
N LEU A 6 27.65 -32.46 20.86
CA LEU A 6 27.83 -31.00 20.96
C LEU A 6 29.01 -30.51 20.11
N PHE A 7 30.14 -31.24 20.14
CA PHE A 7 31.30 -30.93 19.31
C PHE A 7 30.98 -31.06 17.82
N LEU A 8 30.30 -32.15 17.41
CA LEU A 8 29.90 -32.36 16.03
C LEU A 8 28.95 -31.25 15.53
N VAL A 9 27.99 -30.82 16.34
CA VAL A 9 27.10 -29.69 16.00
C VAL A 9 27.88 -28.37 15.85
N LYS A 10 28.82 -28.06 16.75
CA LYS A 10 29.69 -26.86 16.61
C LYS A 10 30.53 -26.90 15.33
N CYS A 11 31.06 -28.07 14.96
CA CYS A 11 31.77 -28.25 13.68
C CYS A 11 30.85 -28.02 12.48
N MET A 12 29.62 -28.57 12.48
CA MET A 12 28.63 -28.35 11.42
C MET A 12 28.22 -26.88 11.27
N ILE A 13 28.07 -26.16 12.39
CA ILE A 13 27.85 -24.71 12.39
C ILE A 13 29.05 -23.99 11.74
N SER A 14 30.28 -24.39 12.07
CA SER A 14 31.49 -23.78 11.49
C SER A 14 31.60 -24.02 9.98
N ILE A 15 31.29 -25.23 9.51
CA ILE A 15 31.28 -25.56 8.08
C ILE A 15 30.19 -24.76 7.33
N SER A 16 28.97 -24.73 7.87
CA SER A 16 27.86 -24.01 7.23
C SER A 16 28.09 -22.49 7.19
N THR A 17 28.74 -21.92 8.21
CA THR A 17 29.09 -20.49 8.23
C THR A 17 30.21 -20.16 7.25
N PHE A 18 31.20 -21.03 7.10
CA PHE A 18 32.21 -20.90 6.05
C PHE A 18 31.57 -20.90 4.65
N LEU A 19 30.65 -21.83 4.37
CA LEU A 19 29.90 -21.86 3.11
C LEU A 19 29.08 -20.59 2.89
N LEU A 20 28.43 -20.06 3.94
CA LEU A 20 27.70 -18.80 3.88
C LEU A 20 28.61 -17.62 3.51
N LEU A 21 29.79 -17.52 4.12
CA LEU A 21 30.77 -16.48 3.80
C LEU A 21 31.22 -16.56 2.34
N CYS A 22 31.49 -17.76 1.83
CA CYS A 22 31.80 -17.99 0.41
C CYS A 22 30.66 -17.51 -0.50
N PHE A 23 29.41 -17.78 -0.16
CA PHE A 23 28.25 -17.31 -0.93
C PHE A 23 28.08 -15.78 -0.89
N ILE A 24 28.39 -15.13 0.23
CA ILE A 24 28.34 -13.66 0.34
C ILE A 24 29.40 -13.04 -0.58
N VAL A 25 30.62 -13.58 -0.61
CA VAL A 25 31.67 -13.11 -1.53
C VAL A 25 31.26 -13.33 -2.98
N ALA A 26 30.73 -14.51 -3.31
CA ALA A 26 30.24 -14.80 -4.66
C ALA A 26 29.09 -13.88 -5.09
N PHE A 27 28.20 -13.53 -4.16
CA PHE A 27 27.10 -12.58 -4.40
C PHE A 27 27.63 -11.19 -4.75
N HIS A 28 28.54 -10.64 -3.94
CA HIS A 28 29.14 -9.33 -4.20
C HIS A 28 29.97 -9.31 -5.48
N ALA A 29 30.65 -10.40 -5.82
CA ALA A 29 31.34 -10.55 -7.11
C ALA A 29 30.37 -10.44 -8.28
N LYS A 30 29.16 -11.03 -8.18
CA LYS A 30 28.11 -10.91 -9.20
C LYS A 30 27.48 -9.53 -9.25
N GLU A 31 27.32 -8.86 -8.12
CA GLU A 31 26.83 -7.48 -8.07
C GLU A 31 27.80 -6.51 -8.77
N ILE A 32 29.10 -6.65 -8.52
CA ILE A 32 30.14 -5.86 -9.21
C ILE A 32 30.15 -6.18 -10.71
N GLN A 33 30.05 -7.45 -11.10
CA GLN A 33 29.98 -7.86 -12.50
C GLN A 33 28.77 -7.27 -13.22
N LEU A 34 27.60 -7.24 -12.56
CA LEU A 34 26.38 -6.62 -13.07
C LEU A 34 26.58 -5.10 -13.27
N PHE A 35 27.17 -4.42 -12.29
CA PHE A 35 27.47 -2.99 -12.38
C PHE A 35 28.45 -2.66 -13.52
N MET A 36 29.47 -3.50 -13.71
CA MET A 36 30.39 -3.36 -14.84
C MET A 36 29.68 -3.51 -16.19
N THR A 37 28.78 -4.49 -16.29
CA THR A 37 28.02 -4.76 -17.52
C THR A 37 27.05 -3.62 -17.83
N ASP A 38 26.33 -3.12 -16.84
CA ASP A 38 25.37 -2.01 -17.00
C ASP A 38 26.06 -0.69 -17.43
N ASN A 39 27.35 -0.50 -17.10
CA ASN A 39 28.13 0.71 -17.43
C ASN A 39 29.22 0.51 -18.49
N GLY A 40 29.37 -0.69 -19.05
CA GLY A 40 30.43 -0.99 -20.05
C GLY A 40 31.87 -0.91 -19.54
N LEU A 41 32.10 -1.10 -18.23
CA LEU A 41 33.43 -1.07 -17.61
C LEU A 41 34.18 -2.40 -17.80
N ARG A 42 35.49 -2.33 -18.06
CA ARG A 42 36.37 -3.53 -18.17
C ARG A 42 37.16 -3.81 -16.90
N ASP A 43 37.50 -2.78 -16.13
CA ASP A 43 38.29 -2.90 -14.91
C ASP A 43 37.42 -2.89 -13.65
N TRP A 44 37.45 -4.00 -12.90
CA TRP A 44 36.67 -4.14 -11.65
C TRP A 44 37.12 -3.17 -10.56
N ARG A 45 38.37 -2.70 -10.60
CA ARG A 45 38.93 -1.75 -9.63
C ARG A 45 38.22 -0.40 -9.68
N VAL A 46 37.73 -0.01 -10.85
CA VAL A 46 36.95 1.23 -11.05
C VAL A 46 35.50 1.05 -10.58
N ALA A 47 34.96 -0.17 -10.69
CA ALA A 47 33.62 -0.50 -10.24
C ALA A 47 33.50 -0.60 -8.71
N LEU A 48 34.58 -0.99 -8.00
CA LEU A 48 34.56 -1.17 -6.56
C LEU A 48 34.73 0.16 -5.81
N THR A 49 33.68 0.59 -5.11
CA THR A 49 33.73 1.80 -4.27
C THR A 49 34.26 1.46 -2.87
N GLY A 50 35.06 2.34 -2.26
CA GLY A 50 35.57 2.14 -0.88
C GLY A 50 34.47 1.91 0.17
N ARG A 51 33.33 2.59 0.04
CA ARG A 51 32.14 2.35 0.88
C ARG A 51 31.58 0.93 0.72
N GLN A 52 31.54 0.39 -0.50
CA GLN A 52 31.08 -0.97 -0.74
C GLN A 52 32.06 -1.99 -0.15
N ALA A 53 33.37 -1.76 -0.29
CA ALA A 53 34.37 -2.63 0.32
C ALA A 53 34.21 -2.70 1.85
N VAL A 54 34.02 -1.56 2.53
CA VAL A 54 33.72 -1.52 3.98
C VAL A 54 32.43 -2.27 4.31
N GLN A 55 31.39 -2.11 3.49
CA GLN A 55 30.14 -2.84 3.68
C GLN A 55 30.32 -4.35 3.54
N ILE A 56 31.10 -4.82 2.56
CA ILE A 56 31.42 -6.25 2.37
C ILE A 56 32.16 -6.80 3.60
N VAL A 57 33.19 -6.08 4.08
CA VAL A 57 33.95 -6.49 5.27
C VAL A 57 33.06 -6.57 6.51
N LEU A 58 32.21 -5.56 6.73
CA LEU A 58 31.24 -5.56 7.83
C LEU A 58 30.26 -6.74 7.71
N GLU A 59 29.78 -7.02 6.50
CA GLU A 59 28.85 -8.11 6.23
C GLU A 59 29.48 -9.48 6.54
N LEU A 60 30.72 -9.70 6.10
CA LEU A 60 31.49 -10.90 6.41
C LEU A 60 31.76 -11.02 7.91
N ALA A 61 32.08 -9.92 8.60
CA ALA A 61 32.30 -9.92 10.04
C ALA A 61 31.03 -10.34 10.81
N VAL A 62 29.86 -9.76 10.48
CA VAL A 62 28.58 -10.09 11.11
C VAL A 62 28.21 -11.56 10.86
N CYS A 63 28.37 -12.05 9.63
CA CYS A 63 28.07 -13.45 9.30
C CYS A 63 29.07 -14.45 9.90
N GLY A 64 30.32 -14.02 10.11
CA GLY A 64 31.39 -14.83 10.69
C GLY A 64 31.23 -15.11 12.19
N LEU A 65 30.42 -14.34 12.92
CA LEU A 65 30.16 -14.58 14.34
C LEU A 65 29.39 -15.90 14.55
N HIS A 66 30.06 -16.90 15.13
CA HIS A 66 29.47 -18.18 15.51
C HIS A 66 30.28 -18.85 16.63
N PRO A 67 29.66 -19.72 17.46
CA PRO A 67 30.39 -20.45 18.49
C PRO A 67 31.30 -21.54 17.88
N ALA A 68 32.55 -21.17 17.57
CA ALA A 68 33.55 -22.07 16.99
C ALA A 68 34.07 -23.09 18.02
N PRO A 69 34.45 -24.31 17.61
CA PRO A 69 35.00 -25.34 18.48
C PRO A 69 36.47 -25.04 18.83
N LEU A 70 36.73 -23.97 19.61
CA LEU A 70 38.10 -23.54 19.98
C LEU A 70 38.76 -24.40 21.05
N ARG A 71 37.98 -25.14 21.86
CA ARG A 71 38.50 -26.13 22.82
C ARG A 71 38.29 -27.54 22.24
N GLY A 72 39.36 -28.34 22.23
CA GLY A 72 39.35 -29.74 21.77
C GLY A 72 38.39 -30.64 22.55
N PRO A 73 38.22 -31.92 22.14
CA PRO A 73 37.27 -32.84 22.76
C PRO A 73 37.53 -32.93 24.27
N PRO A 74 36.49 -32.77 25.12
CA PRO A 74 36.64 -32.70 26.56
C PRO A 74 36.89 -34.10 27.12
N CYS A 75 38.14 -34.57 27.08
CA CYS A 75 38.55 -35.74 27.85
C CYS A 75 38.85 -35.41 29.32
N MET A 76 38.85 -34.13 29.74
CA MET A 76 39.38 -33.75 31.06
C MET A 76 38.76 -32.51 31.75
N GLN A 77 37.51 -32.11 31.45
CA GLN A 77 36.85 -31.06 32.23
C GLN A 77 35.44 -31.46 32.66
N SER A 78 35.23 -31.44 33.98
CA SER A 78 33.93 -31.58 34.63
C SER A 78 32.96 -30.53 34.10
N TRP A 79 31.75 -30.97 33.79
CA TRP A 79 30.61 -30.17 33.38
C TRP A 79 30.45 -28.88 34.19
N PRO A 80 30.02 -27.81 33.51
CA PRO A 80 28.71 -27.29 33.87
C PRO A 80 27.79 -27.33 32.66
N GLY A 81 26.51 -27.66 32.87
CA GLY A 81 25.46 -27.67 31.85
C GLY A 81 25.07 -26.27 31.33
N PHE A 82 26.06 -25.37 31.23
CA PHE A 82 25.86 -23.95 31.04
C PHE A 82 26.75 -23.46 29.90
N LEU A 83 26.14 -22.81 28.90
CA LEU A 83 26.89 -22.05 27.91
C LEU A 83 27.65 -20.95 28.65
N SER A 84 28.95 -20.81 28.38
CA SER A 84 29.69 -19.65 28.86
C SER A 84 29.03 -18.38 28.29
N GLN A 85 29.07 -17.28 29.05
CA GLN A 85 28.43 -16.03 28.68
C GLN A 85 28.86 -15.55 27.26
N GLU A 86 30.11 -15.79 26.91
CA GLU A 86 30.66 -15.57 25.56
C GLU A 86 29.98 -16.45 24.49
N GLU A 87 29.85 -17.77 24.69
CA GLU A 87 29.22 -18.67 23.72
C GLU A 87 27.72 -18.36 23.55
N ALA A 88 27.04 -17.96 24.63
CA ALA A 88 25.65 -17.52 24.58
C ALA A 88 25.49 -16.26 23.73
N LEU A 89 26.34 -15.24 23.92
CA LEU A 89 26.33 -14.02 23.12
C LEU A 89 26.65 -14.28 21.64
N LEU A 90 27.65 -15.13 21.35
CA LEU A 90 27.95 -15.54 19.97
C LEU A 90 26.78 -16.31 19.33
N SER A 91 26.07 -17.13 20.11
CA SER A 91 24.90 -17.86 19.62
C SER A 91 23.72 -16.92 19.30
N LEU A 92 23.51 -15.89 20.11
CA LEU A 92 22.51 -14.84 19.86
C LEU A 92 22.90 -13.95 18.69
N ALA A 93 24.19 -13.68 18.50
CA ALA A 93 24.72 -12.93 17.36
C ALA A 93 24.40 -13.61 16.02
N MET A 94 24.16 -14.92 15.98
CA MET A 94 23.71 -15.61 14.75
C MET A 94 22.35 -15.08 14.25
N LEU A 95 21.50 -14.49 15.10
CA LEU A 95 20.24 -13.86 14.69
C LEU A 95 20.45 -12.60 13.85
N LEU A 96 21.61 -11.95 13.95
CA LEU A 96 21.93 -10.79 13.12
C LEU A 96 21.88 -11.16 11.63
N ARG A 97 22.13 -12.42 11.26
CA ARG A 97 22.05 -12.94 9.88
C ARG A 97 20.67 -12.80 9.24
N LEU A 98 19.62 -12.47 9.99
CA LEU A 98 18.28 -12.20 9.47
C LEU A 98 18.24 -11.04 8.46
N TYR A 99 19.25 -10.16 8.40
CA TYR A 99 19.33 -9.12 7.35
C TYR A 99 19.37 -9.70 5.92
N LEU A 100 19.78 -10.98 5.76
CA LEU A 100 19.78 -11.68 4.48
C LEU A 100 18.36 -11.93 3.94
N VAL A 101 17.34 -11.99 4.83
CA VAL A 101 15.96 -12.30 4.44
C VAL A 101 15.36 -11.20 3.54
N PRO A 102 15.37 -9.90 3.91
CA PRO A 102 14.92 -8.83 3.02
C PRO A 102 15.66 -8.78 1.67
N ARG A 103 16.94 -9.15 1.64
CA ARG A 103 17.72 -9.23 0.39
C ARG A 103 17.22 -10.37 -0.50
N ALA A 104 17.06 -11.57 0.06
CA ALA A 104 16.54 -12.73 -0.66
C ALA A 104 15.12 -12.50 -1.17
N VAL A 105 14.24 -11.90 -0.36
CA VAL A 105 12.87 -11.55 -0.76
C VAL A 105 12.87 -10.56 -1.94
N LEU A 106 13.71 -9.52 -1.87
CA LEU A 106 13.83 -8.54 -2.94
C LEU A 106 14.28 -9.19 -4.26
N LEU A 107 15.32 -10.03 -4.23
CA LEU A 107 15.84 -10.72 -5.41
C LEU A 107 14.83 -11.75 -5.97
N ARG A 108 14.07 -12.44 -5.11
CA ARG A 108 13.07 -13.42 -5.55
C ARG A 108 11.77 -12.79 -6.08
N SER A 109 11.46 -11.55 -5.67
CA SER A 109 10.17 -10.90 -5.97
C SER A 109 9.91 -10.59 -7.45
N GLY A 110 10.80 -10.94 -8.38
CA GLY A 110 10.64 -10.75 -9.83
C GLY A 110 10.68 -9.28 -10.29
N VAL A 111 10.43 -8.33 -9.38
CA VAL A 111 10.37 -6.89 -9.64
C VAL A 111 11.70 -6.32 -10.13
N LEU A 112 12.82 -6.84 -9.62
CA LEU A 112 14.16 -6.43 -10.05
C LEU A 112 14.66 -7.17 -11.29
N LEU A 113 14.17 -8.40 -11.50
CA LEU A 113 14.61 -9.26 -12.61
C LEU A 113 13.97 -8.87 -13.94
N ASN A 114 12.72 -8.43 -13.94
CA ASN A 114 12.02 -8.15 -15.19
C ASN A 114 12.44 -6.78 -15.76
N ALA A 115 12.96 -6.79 -16.99
CA ALA A 115 13.35 -5.58 -17.72
C ALA A 115 12.17 -4.61 -17.92
N SER A 116 10.95 -5.12 -18.08
CA SER A 116 9.73 -4.31 -18.20
C SER A 116 9.41 -3.53 -16.93
N TYR A 117 9.58 -4.12 -15.74
CA TYR A 117 9.42 -3.39 -14.49
C TYR A 117 10.53 -2.35 -14.32
N ARG A 118 11.78 -2.67 -14.69
CA ARG A 118 12.89 -1.71 -14.69
C ARG A 118 12.61 -0.50 -15.58
N SER A 119 12.07 -0.69 -16.79
CA SER A 119 11.76 0.43 -17.70
C SER A 119 10.61 1.30 -17.18
N ILE A 120 9.51 0.69 -16.71
CA ILE A 120 8.39 1.43 -16.11
C ILE A 120 8.84 2.18 -14.83
N GLY A 121 9.73 1.58 -14.04
CA GLY A 121 10.32 2.21 -12.87
C GLY A 121 11.18 3.41 -13.24
N ALA A 122 12.00 3.31 -14.28
CA ALA A 122 12.83 4.42 -14.77
C ALA A 122 11.98 5.58 -15.30
N LEU A 123 10.91 5.28 -16.07
CA LEU A 123 9.97 6.29 -16.57
C LEU A 123 9.28 7.07 -15.45
N ASN A 124 8.90 6.38 -14.37
CA ASN A 124 8.26 6.99 -13.21
C ASN A 124 9.25 7.47 -12.13
N GLN A 125 10.57 7.40 -12.39
CA GLN A 125 11.63 7.73 -11.43
C GLN A 125 11.51 6.95 -10.09
N VAL A 126 10.95 5.74 -10.13
CA VAL A 126 10.80 4.87 -8.96
C VAL A 126 12.02 3.95 -8.85
N ARG A 127 12.80 4.12 -7.78
CA ARG A 127 13.89 3.20 -7.43
C ARG A 127 13.35 2.02 -6.65
N PHE A 128 13.48 0.82 -7.21
CA PHE A 128 13.10 -0.44 -6.54
C PHE A 128 13.99 -0.73 -5.34
N ARG A 129 13.56 -0.29 -4.15
CA ARG A 129 14.22 -0.54 -2.85
C ARG A 129 13.45 -1.56 -2.02
N HIS A 130 14.06 -2.08 -0.95
CA HIS A 130 13.42 -3.02 -0.01
C HIS A 130 12.06 -2.51 0.52
N TRP A 131 11.93 -1.19 0.76
CA TRP A 131 10.69 -0.56 1.22
C TRP A 131 9.55 -0.65 0.20
N PHE A 132 9.86 -0.59 -1.10
CA PHE A 132 8.85 -0.77 -2.15
C PHE A 132 8.30 -2.19 -2.13
N VAL A 133 9.18 -3.20 -2.02
CA VAL A 133 8.78 -4.61 -1.93
C VAL A 133 8.02 -4.91 -0.65
N ALA A 134 8.43 -4.32 0.48
CA ALA A 134 7.69 -4.43 1.73
C ALA A 134 6.25 -3.87 1.58
N LYS A 135 6.10 -2.69 0.98
CA LYS A 135 4.78 -2.11 0.66
C LYS A 135 3.97 -3.00 -0.30
N LEU A 136 4.60 -3.57 -1.32
CA LEU A 136 3.95 -4.47 -2.28
C LEU A 136 3.36 -5.71 -1.59
N TYR A 137 4.15 -6.40 -0.76
CA TYR A 137 3.66 -7.57 -0.03
C TYR A 137 2.60 -7.20 1.02
N MET A 138 2.77 -6.07 1.73
CA MET A 138 1.79 -5.59 2.71
C MET A 138 0.43 -5.27 2.07
N ASN A 139 0.42 -4.74 0.85
CA ASN A 139 -0.83 -4.41 0.16
C ASN A 139 -1.48 -5.63 -0.53
N THR A 140 -0.68 -6.57 -1.04
CA THR A 140 -1.20 -7.76 -1.75
C THR A 140 -1.68 -8.85 -0.79
N HIS A 141 -0.87 -9.23 0.21
CA HIS A 141 -1.18 -10.31 1.14
C HIS A 141 -0.93 -9.91 2.62
N PRO A 142 -1.65 -8.89 3.14
CA PRO A 142 -1.40 -8.35 4.47
C PRO A 142 -1.54 -9.41 5.59
N GLY A 143 -2.58 -10.23 5.54
CA GLY A 143 -2.88 -11.20 6.60
C GLY A 143 -1.83 -12.29 6.73
N ARG A 144 -1.39 -12.88 5.61
CA ARG A 144 -0.35 -13.92 5.62
C ARG A 144 0.99 -13.39 6.13
N LEU A 145 1.37 -12.19 5.69
CA LEU A 145 2.61 -11.55 6.11
C LEU A 145 2.58 -11.19 7.60
N LEU A 146 1.50 -10.56 8.06
CA LEU A 146 1.40 -10.15 9.46
C LEU A 146 1.35 -11.35 10.40
N LEU A 147 0.56 -12.38 10.07
CA LEU A 147 0.46 -13.61 10.87
C LEU A 147 1.79 -14.37 10.92
N GLY A 148 2.46 -14.51 9.77
CA GLY A 148 3.79 -15.15 9.72
C GLY A 148 4.84 -14.36 10.51
N LEU A 149 4.82 -13.02 10.42
CA LEU A 149 5.71 -12.15 11.17
C LEU A 149 5.47 -12.26 12.67
N THR A 150 4.22 -12.16 13.15
CA THR A 150 3.93 -12.22 14.59
C THR A 150 4.28 -13.57 15.19
N LEU A 151 3.91 -14.68 14.54
CA LEU A 151 4.24 -16.03 15.02
C LEU A 151 5.76 -16.28 15.01
N GLY A 152 6.46 -15.83 13.97
CA GLY A 152 7.92 -15.90 13.91
C GLY A 152 8.59 -15.07 15.00
N LEU A 153 8.10 -13.85 15.25
CA LEU A 153 8.59 -12.99 16.33
C LEU A 153 8.34 -13.62 17.70
N TRP A 154 7.16 -14.19 17.95
CA TRP A 154 6.86 -14.86 19.21
C TRP A 154 7.80 -16.04 19.47
N LEU A 155 8.00 -16.91 18.49
CA LEU A 155 8.87 -18.07 18.65
C LEU A 155 10.34 -17.68 18.84
N THR A 156 10.82 -16.72 18.05
CA THR A 156 12.22 -16.25 18.14
C THR A 156 12.49 -15.51 19.45
N THR A 157 11.62 -14.58 19.85
CA THR A 157 11.79 -13.84 21.11
C THR A 157 11.57 -14.71 22.34
N ALA A 158 10.66 -15.70 22.30
CA ALA A 158 10.50 -16.68 23.38
C ALA A 158 11.77 -17.52 23.55
N TRP A 159 12.36 -17.99 22.45
CA TRP A 159 13.62 -18.71 22.51
C TRP A 159 14.75 -17.83 23.07
N VAL A 160 14.92 -16.59 22.57
CA VAL A 160 15.92 -15.63 23.08
C VAL A 160 15.73 -15.36 24.58
N LEU A 161 14.48 -15.15 25.02
CA LEU A 161 14.16 -14.93 26.43
C LEU A 161 14.50 -16.15 27.27
N SER A 162 14.21 -17.36 26.77
CA SER A 162 14.57 -18.61 27.47
C SER A 162 16.08 -18.77 27.62
N VAL A 163 16.87 -18.31 26.65
CA VAL A 163 18.34 -18.29 26.74
C VAL A 163 18.82 -17.27 27.77
N ALA A 164 18.20 -16.09 27.83
CA ALA A 164 18.55 -15.03 28.79
C ALA A 164 18.22 -15.42 30.24
N GLU A 165 17.05 -16.04 30.48
CA GLU A 165 16.56 -16.37 31.82
C GLU A 165 17.02 -17.75 32.32
N ARG A 166 17.62 -18.60 31.48
CA ARG A 166 18.23 -19.89 31.89
C ARG A 166 19.34 -19.75 32.94
N GLN A 167 19.84 -18.53 33.14
CA GLN A 167 20.89 -18.18 34.09
C GLN A 167 20.35 -17.86 35.49
N ALA A 168 19.03 -17.69 35.63
CA ALA A 168 18.38 -17.38 36.90
C ALA A 168 18.10 -18.65 37.71
N VAL A 169 18.31 -18.58 39.03
CA VAL A 169 18.15 -19.70 39.98
C VAL A 169 16.70 -20.19 40.09
N ASN A 170 15.73 -19.37 39.69
CA ASN A 170 14.31 -19.70 39.72
C ASN A 170 13.84 -20.24 38.36
N ALA A 171 13.06 -21.30 38.37
CA ALA A 171 12.71 -22.17 37.24
C ALA A 171 11.92 -21.54 36.06
N THR A 172 11.85 -20.20 35.94
CA THR A 172 11.14 -19.47 34.87
C THR A 172 11.85 -19.50 33.50
N GLY A 173 12.93 -20.27 33.36
CA GLY A 173 13.75 -20.35 32.15
C GLY A 173 13.30 -21.39 31.11
N HIS A 174 12.21 -22.11 31.34
CA HIS A 174 11.69 -23.09 30.39
C HIS A 174 10.98 -22.43 29.21
N LEU A 175 10.99 -23.10 28.05
CA LEU A 175 10.37 -22.58 26.82
C LEU A 175 8.85 -22.43 26.97
N SER A 176 8.20 -23.25 27.81
CA SER A 176 6.77 -23.14 28.13
C SER A 176 6.40 -21.77 28.68
N ASP A 177 7.18 -21.29 29.65
CA ASP A 177 6.86 -20.09 30.42
C ASP A 177 7.14 -18.84 29.57
N THR A 178 8.23 -18.87 28.80
CA THR A 178 8.57 -17.79 27.86
C THR A 178 7.62 -17.73 26.66
N LEU A 179 7.13 -18.87 26.17
CA LEU A 179 6.12 -18.93 25.11
C LEU A 179 4.75 -18.41 25.59
N TRP A 180 4.46 -18.50 26.88
CA TRP A 180 3.30 -17.85 27.50
C TRP A 180 3.53 -16.35 27.71
N LEU A 181 4.68 -15.97 28.28
CA LEU A 181 5.01 -14.58 28.64
C LEU A 181 5.10 -13.64 27.41
N ILE A 182 5.70 -14.10 26.31
CA ILE A 182 5.96 -13.25 25.13
C ILE A 182 4.67 -12.75 24.47
N PRO A 183 3.67 -13.59 24.12
CA PRO A 183 2.40 -13.11 23.57
C PRO A 183 1.66 -12.17 24.52
N ILE A 184 1.63 -12.46 25.83
CA ILE A 184 1.00 -11.61 26.85
C ILE A 184 1.67 -10.23 26.94
N THR A 185 3.00 -10.19 26.83
CA THR A 185 3.77 -8.93 26.78
C THR A 185 3.57 -8.19 25.46
N PHE A 186 3.61 -8.90 24.35
CA PHE A 186 3.43 -8.34 22.99
C PHE A 186 2.04 -7.72 22.79
N LEU A 187 1.01 -8.35 23.37
CA LEU A 187 -0.37 -7.85 23.37
C LEU A 187 -0.62 -6.82 24.48
N THR A 188 0.40 -6.42 25.24
CA THR A 188 0.32 -5.43 26.33
C THR A 188 -0.70 -5.78 27.41
N ILE A 189 -0.92 -7.08 27.67
CA ILE A 189 -1.83 -7.57 28.72
C ILE A 189 -1.14 -7.55 30.09
N GLY A 190 0.02 -8.21 30.18
CA GLY A 190 0.88 -8.18 31.37
C GLY A 190 0.26 -8.70 32.68
N TYR A 191 -0.16 -9.97 32.74
CA TYR A 191 -0.75 -10.57 33.94
C TYR A 191 0.15 -10.54 35.19
N GLY A 192 1.48 -10.65 35.01
CA GLY A 192 2.46 -10.59 36.10
C GLY A 192 2.65 -11.90 36.87
N ASP A 193 2.12 -13.01 36.35
CA ASP A 193 2.31 -14.38 36.83
C ASP A 193 3.73 -14.91 36.57
N VAL A 194 4.30 -14.59 35.41
CA VAL A 194 5.69 -14.85 35.06
C VAL A 194 6.37 -13.53 34.68
N VAL A 195 7.53 -13.25 35.27
CA VAL A 195 8.26 -11.97 35.07
C VAL A 195 9.75 -12.27 34.88
N PRO A 196 10.46 -11.62 33.92
CA PRO A 196 11.89 -11.82 33.74
C PRO A 196 12.67 -11.32 34.96
N GLY A 197 13.54 -12.17 35.50
CA GLY A 197 14.40 -11.83 36.63
C GLY A 197 15.68 -11.11 36.20
N THR A 198 16.21 -11.44 35.03
CA THR A 198 17.51 -10.92 34.55
C THR A 198 17.36 -9.57 33.84
N MET A 199 18.44 -8.76 33.86
CA MET A 199 18.48 -7.50 33.10
C MET A 199 18.32 -7.72 31.59
N TRP A 200 18.89 -8.80 31.06
CA TRP A 200 18.76 -9.16 29.65
C TRP A 200 17.31 -9.54 29.28
N GLY A 201 16.63 -10.33 30.13
CA GLY A 201 15.22 -10.66 29.92
C GLY A 201 14.31 -9.43 29.96
N LYS A 202 14.57 -8.48 30.87
CA LYS A 202 13.85 -7.20 30.91
C LYS A 202 14.01 -6.38 29.62
N ILE A 203 15.20 -6.32 29.05
CA ILE A 203 15.44 -5.65 27.76
C ILE A 203 14.66 -6.34 26.63
N VAL A 204 14.66 -7.68 26.60
CA VAL A 204 13.91 -8.46 25.60
C VAL A 204 12.40 -8.21 25.73
N CYS A 205 11.85 -8.19 26.95
CA CYS A 205 10.44 -7.88 27.19
C CYS A 205 10.08 -6.45 26.79
N LEU A 206 10.94 -5.46 27.06
CA LEU A 206 10.75 -4.08 26.63
C LEU A 206 10.69 -3.97 25.10
N CYS A 207 11.66 -4.58 24.40
CA CYS A 207 11.69 -4.62 22.94
C CYS A 207 10.44 -5.32 22.37
N THR A 208 10.01 -6.42 22.99
CA THR A 208 8.79 -7.15 22.61
C THR A 208 7.54 -6.28 22.75
N GLY A 209 7.41 -5.51 23.84
CA GLY A 209 6.30 -4.58 24.05
C GLY A 209 6.25 -3.47 22.99
N VAL A 210 7.39 -2.81 22.72
CA VAL A 210 7.48 -1.77 21.68
C VAL A 210 7.10 -2.33 20.31
N MET A 211 7.63 -3.50 19.96
CA MET A 211 7.33 -4.16 18.69
C MET A 211 5.85 -4.57 18.59
N GLY A 212 5.25 -5.00 19.70
CA GLY A 212 3.81 -5.25 19.82
C GLY A 212 2.97 -4.04 19.49
N VAL A 213 3.27 -2.88 20.09
CA VAL A 213 2.57 -1.61 19.81
C VAL A 213 2.74 -1.19 18.34
N CYS A 214 3.92 -1.35 17.75
CA CYS A 214 4.11 -1.08 16.32
C CYS A 214 3.29 -2.01 15.43
N CYS A 215 3.21 -3.31 15.76
CA CYS A 215 2.42 -4.28 15.03
C CYS A 215 0.91 -4.03 15.16
N THR A 216 0.41 -3.64 16.34
CA THR A 216 -1.02 -3.30 16.51
C THR A 216 -1.40 -2.06 15.72
N ALA A 217 -0.56 -1.02 15.72
CA ALA A 217 -0.79 0.17 14.88
C ALA A 217 -0.86 -0.17 13.38
N LEU A 218 0.04 -1.05 12.93
CA LEU A 218 0.03 -1.55 11.55
C LEU A 218 -1.21 -2.36 11.23
N LEU A 219 -1.65 -3.23 12.15
CA LEU A 219 -2.88 -4.02 12.01
C LEU A 219 -4.11 -3.11 11.85
N VAL A 220 -4.24 -2.08 12.69
CA VAL A 220 -5.35 -1.11 12.59
C VAL A 220 -5.38 -0.45 11.21
N ALA A 221 -4.24 -0.01 10.68
CA ALA A 221 -4.16 0.59 9.36
C ALA A 221 -4.49 -0.39 8.21
N VAL A 222 -4.22 -1.69 8.39
CA VAL A 222 -4.59 -2.74 7.43
C VAL A 222 -6.10 -3.01 7.50
N VAL A 223 -6.66 -3.16 8.71
CA VAL A 223 -8.08 -3.44 8.91
C VAL A 223 -8.93 -2.28 8.39
N ALA A 224 -8.55 -1.03 8.68
CA ALA A 224 -9.25 0.15 8.17
C ALA A 224 -9.37 0.13 6.64
N ARG A 225 -8.25 -0.09 5.93
CA ARG A 225 -8.23 -0.17 4.46
C ARG A 225 -9.01 -1.35 3.87
N LYS A 226 -9.14 -2.45 4.62
CA LYS A 226 -9.91 -3.63 4.17
C LYS A 226 -11.40 -3.50 4.45
N LEU A 227 -11.82 -2.64 5.38
CA LEU A 227 -13.21 -2.33 5.65
C LEU A 227 -13.76 -1.22 4.74
N GLU A 228 -12.90 -0.46 4.08
CA GLU A 228 -13.32 0.53 3.09
C GLU A 228 -13.98 -0.14 1.87
N PHE A 229 -15.18 0.30 1.51
CA PHE A 229 -15.88 -0.15 0.31
C PHE A 229 -15.07 0.17 -0.95
N ASN A 230 -15.03 -0.78 -1.87
CA ASN A 230 -14.54 -0.50 -3.21
C ASN A 230 -15.47 0.51 -3.92
N LYS A 231 -14.95 1.25 -4.91
CA LYS A 231 -15.73 2.21 -5.71
C LYS A 231 -16.99 1.59 -6.31
N ALA A 232 -16.90 0.35 -6.81
CA ALA A 232 -18.03 -0.39 -7.35
C ALA A 232 -19.06 -0.77 -6.28
N GLU A 233 -18.61 -1.31 -5.14
CA GLU A 233 -19.48 -1.67 -4.01
C GLU A 233 -20.19 -0.44 -3.45
N LYS A 234 -19.48 0.68 -3.31
CA LYS A 234 -20.05 1.97 -2.89
C LYS A 234 -21.12 2.46 -3.85
N HIS A 235 -20.92 2.29 -5.16
CA HIS A 235 -21.94 2.63 -6.15
C HIS A 235 -23.21 1.78 -5.99
N VAL A 236 -23.05 0.46 -5.81
CA VAL A 236 -24.18 -0.47 -5.56
C VAL A 236 -24.90 -0.13 -4.25
N HIS A 237 -24.16 0.14 -3.18
CA HIS A 237 -24.70 0.55 -1.88
C HIS A 237 -25.52 1.84 -2.01
N ASN A 238 -24.98 2.86 -2.68
CA ASN A 238 -25.68 4.12 -2.87
C ASN A 238 -26.96 3.94 -3.69
N PHE A 239 -26.93 3.11 -4.73
CA PHE A 239 -28.12 2.79 -5.53
C PHE A 239 -29.19 2.08 -4.70
N MET A 240 -28.81 1.10 -3.89
CA MET A 240 -29.71 0.40 -2.97
C MET A 240 -30.38 1.37 -1.98
N MET A 241 -29.59 2.28 -1.40
CA MET A 241 -30.10 3.31 -0.48
C MET A 241 -31.04 4.30 -1.17
N ASP A 242 -30.81 4.64 -2.44
CA ASP A 242 -31.68 5.54 -3.21
C ASP A 242 -33.07 4.93 -3.45
N ILE A 243 -33.11 3.65 -3.80
CA ILE A 243 -34.37 2.88 -3.94
C ILE A 243 -35.11 2.85 -2.60
N GLN A 244 -34.41 2.54 -1.51
CA GLN A 244 -35.01 2.45 -0.18
C GLN A 244 -35.61 3.79 0.26
N TYR A 245 -34.85 4.89 0.14
CA TYR A 245 -35.36 6.21 0.52
C TYR A 245 -36.49 6.69 -0.37
N THR A 246 -36.50 6.32 -1.65
CA THR A 246 -37.62 6.62 -2.55
C THR A 246 -38.90 5.91 -2.09
N LYS A 247 -38.79 4.66 -1.62
CA LYS A 247 -39.93 3.91 -1.05
C LYS A 247 -40.42 4.56 0.25
N GLU A 248 -39.52 4.85 1.19
CA GLU A 248 -39.86 5.50 2.46
C GLU A 248 -40.48 6.89 2.24
N MET A 249 -40.01 7.63 1.24
CA MET A 249 -40.56 8.93 0.86
C MET A 249 -42.02 8.80 0.41
N LYS A 250 -42.31 7.82 -0.47
CA LYS A 250 -43.68 7.56 -0.96
C LYS A 250 -44.60 7.13 0.20
N GLU A 251 -44.11 6.24 1.07
CA GLU A 251 -44.87 5.76 2.22
C GLU A 251 -45.16 6.89 3.23
N SER A 252 -44.15 7.69 3.58
CA SER A 252 -44.33 8.82 4.50
C SER A 252 -45.22 9.90 3.90
N ALA A 253 -45.15 10.15 2.58
CA ALA A 253 -46.06 11.06 1.90
C ALA A 253 -47.52 10.56 1.97
N ALA A 254 -47.74 9.26 1.74
CA ALA A 254 -49.07 8.66 1.88
C ALA A 254 -49.63 8.81 3.31
N ARG A 255 -48.80 8.59 4.35
CA ARG A 255 -49.23 8.80 5.75
C ARG A 255 -49.60 10.26 6.05
N VAL A 256 -48.86 11.23 5.51
CA VAL A 256 -49.19 12.66 5.65
C VAL A 256 -50.56 12.95 5.03
N LEU A 257 -50.83 12.46 3.83
CA LEU A 257 -52.12 12.65 3.15
C LEU A 257 -53.27 11.96 3.91
N GLN A 258 -53.06 10.73 4.39
CA GLN A 258 -54.05 9.99 5.19
C GLN A 258 -54.42 10.73 6.47
N GLU A 259 -53.43 11.16 7.26
CA GLU A 259 -53.68 11.89 8.51
C GLU A 259 -54.27 13.28 8.28
N ALA A 260 -53.88 13.96 7.19
CA ALA A 260 -54.45 15.25 6.80
C ALA A 260 -55.93 15.12 6.44
N TRP A 261 -56.29 14.10 5.65
CA TRP A 261 -57.69 13.84 5.29
C TRP A 261 -58.54 13.41 6.49
N MET A 262 -58.02 12.52 7.34
CA MET A 262 -58.70 12.12 8.57
C MET A 262 -58.93 13.32 9.50
N PHE A 263 -57.91 14.16 9.69
CA PHE A 263 -58.04 15.40 10.45
C PHE A 263 -59.18 16.28 9.90
N TYR A 264 -59.18 16.56 8.60
CA TYR A 264 -60.24 17.34 7.94
C TYR A 264 -61.63 16.71 8.16
N ARG A 265 -61.78 15.41 7.94
CA ARG A 265 -63.05 14.68 8.10
C ARG A 265 -63.60 14.76 9.52
N TYR A 266 -62.76 14.53 10.54
CA TYR A 266 -63.19 14.57 11.94
C TYR A 266 -63.42 15.99 12.45
N THR A 267 -62.70 16.99 11.93
CA THR A 267 -63.03 18.40 12.19
C THR A 267 -64.40 18.77 11.63
N HIS A 268 -64.74 18.30 10.42
CA HIS A 268 -66.04 18.57 9.81
C HIS A 268 -67.19 17.88 10.55
N ARG A 269 -66.95 16.68 11.11
CA ARG A 269 -67.90 15.95 11.97
C ARG A 269 -68.05 16.52 13.39
N LYS A 270 -67.31 17.58 13.74
CA LYS A 270 -67.28 18.22 15.08
C LYS A 270 -66.81 17.29 16.22
N ASP A 271 -66.08 16.21 15.92
CA ASP A 271 -65.50 15.32 16.94
C ASP A 271 -64.12 15.84 17.41
N SER A 272 -64.15 16.65 18.47
CA SER A 272 -62.97 17.35 19.01
C SER A 272 -61.91 16.42 19.60
N GLY A 273 -62.28 15.20 20.03
CA GLY A 273 -61.35 14.23 20.59
C GLY A 273 -60.57 13.48 19.50
N ALA A 274 -61.27 13.02 18.45
CA ALA A 274 -60.65 12.40 17.29
C ALA A 274 -59.79 13.39 16.48
N ALA A 275 -60.27 14.62 16.28
CA ALA A 275 -59.53 15.67 15.57
C ALA A 275 -58.16 15.96 16.22
N ARG A 276 -58.09 16.12 17.55
CA ARG A 276 -56.83 16.34 18.28
C ARG A 276 -55.86 15.15 18.21
N ARG A 277 -56.36 13.91 18.06
CA ARG A 277 -55.52 12.73 17.86
C ARG A 277 -54.90 12.72 16.46
N HIS A 278 -55.71 12.92 15.42
CA HIS A 278 -55.23 12.99 14.03
C HIS A 278 -54.32 14.20 13.78
N GLN A 279 -54.57 15.34 14.43
CA GLN A 279 -53.66 16.49 14.36
C GLN A 279 -52.26 16.17 14.90
N ARG A 280 -52.17 15.47 16.05
CA ARG A 280 -50.87 15.04 16.59
C ARG A 280 -50.18 14.06 15.64
N ARG A 281 -50.91 13.08 15.11
CA ARG A 281 -50.36 12.11 14.13
C ARG A 281 -49.90 12.78 12.84
N LEU A 282 -50.64 13.78 12.35
CA LEU A 282 -50.28 14.58 11.19
C LEU A 282 -48.97 15.34 11.41
N LEU A 283 -48.82 16.02 12.56
CA LEU A 283 -47.57 16.72 12.90
C LEU A 283 -46.39 15.75 12.97
N THR A 284 -46.60 14.58 13.57
CA THR A 284 -45.59 13.51 13.58
C THR A 284 -45.26 13.05 12.15
N ALA A 285 -46.26 12.79 11.30
CA ALA A 285 -46.07 12.37 9.91
C ALA A 285 -45.34 13.43 9.05
N ILE A 286 -45.62 14.72 9.26
CA ILE A 286 -44.91 15.83 8.60
C ILE A 286 -43.45 15.88 9.05
N SER A 287 -43.20 15.70 10.35
CA SER A 287 -41.84 15.67 10.89
C SER A 287 -41.03 14.49 10.33
N THR A 288 -41.62 13.29 10.25
CA THR A 288 -40.98 12.11 9.67
C THR A 288 -40.72 12.29 8.18
N PHE A 289 -41.69 12.85 7.43
CA PHE A 289 -41.51 13.13 6.00
C PHE A 289 -40.35 14.10 5.75
N ARG A 290 -40.25 15.17 6.55
CA ARG A 290 -39.12 16.12 6.47
C ARG A 290 -37.78 15.43 6.73
N GLN A 291 -37.70 14.56 7.73
CA GLN A 291 -36.47 13.81 8.02
C GLN A 291 -36.07 12.86 6.88
N VAL A 292 -37.03 12.10 6.32
CA VAL A 292 -36.78 11.19 5.19
C VAL A 292 -36.33 12.00 3.96
N ARG A 293 -36.98 13.12 3.66
CA ARG A 293 -36.58 14.01 2.56
C ARG A 293 -35.16 14.55 2.71
N LEU A 294 -34.78 14.96 3.92
CA LEU A 294 -33.42 15.44 4.19
C LEU A 294 -32.38 14.32 4.01
N LYS A 295 -32.67 13.09 4.47
CA LYS A 295 -31.78 11.94 4.26
C LYS A 295 -31.60 11.61 2.78
N HIS A 296 -32.70 11.56 2.02
CA HIS A 296 -32.66 11.32 0.57
C HIS A 296 -31.85 12.39 -0.17
N ARG A 297 -32.03 13.67 0.19
CA ARG A 297 -31.24 14.77 -0.39
C ARG A 297 -29.74 14.62 -0.12
N LYS A 298 -29.34 14.32 1.13
CA LYS A 298 -27.93 14.11 1.49
C LYS A 298 -27.29 12.96 0.70
N LEU A 299 -28.01 11.86 0.54
CA LEU A 299 -27.53 10.73 -0.29
C LEU A 299 -27.31 11.16 -1.74
N ARG A 300 -28.26 11.89 -2.33
CA ARG A 300 -28.15 12.39 -3.70
C ARG A 300 -26.97 13.35 -3.88
N GLU A 301 -26.72 14.23 -2.91
CA GLU A 301 -25.54 15.11 -2.89
C GLU A 301 -24.24 14.30 -2.85
N GLN A 302 -24.15 13.25 -2.02
CA GLN A 302 -23.00 12.34 -2.00
C GLN A 302 -22.80 11.61 -3.33
N VAL A 303 -23.87 11.11 -3.95
CA VAL A 303 -23.81 10.45 -5.26
C VAL A 303 -23.32 11.40 -6.34
N ASN A 304 -23.83 12.65 -6.37
CA ASN A 304 -23.38 13.65 -7.32
C ASN A 304 -21.87 13.91 -7.16
N SER A 305 -21.41 14.13 -5.92
CA SER A 305 -19.98 14.35 -5.65
C SER A 305 -19.06 13.20 -6.11
N MET A 306 -19.56 11.96 -6.12
CA MET A 306 -18.80 10.80 -6.55
C MET A 306 -18.64 10.71 -8.09
N VAL A 307 -19.59 11.29 -8.83
CA VAL A 307 -19.66 11.19 -10.31
C VAL A 307 -19.15 12.46 -11.00
N ASP A 308 -18.84 13.53 -10.25
CA ASP A 308 -18.41 14.82 -10.79
C ASP A 308 -17.18 14.72 -11.72
N ILE A 309 -16.18 13.91 -11.38
CA ILE A 309 -14.98 13.71 -12.25
C ILE A 309 -15.37 13.07 -13.59
N SER A 310 -16.27 12.07 -13.57
CA SER A 310 -16.73 11.39 -14.78
C SER A 310 -17.63 12.30 -15.63
N LYS A 311 -18.50 13.11 -14.99
CA LYS A 311 -19.30 14.13 -15.67
C LYS A 311 -18.42 15.21 -16.29
N MET A 312 -17.37 15.64 -15.59
CA MET A 312 -16.42 16.64 -16.11
C MET A 312 -15.71 16.13 -17.36
N HIS A 313 -15.25 14.88 -17.38
CA HIS A 313 -14.68 14.26 -18.59
C HIS A 313 -15.70 14.19 -19.73
N MET A 314 -16.95 13.81 -19.45
CA MET A 314 -18.01 13.75 -20.46
C MET A 314 -18.28 15.15 -21.07
N ILE A 315 -18.42 16.17 -20.21
CA ILE A 315 -18.60 17.57 -20.64
C ILE A 315 -17.40 18.04 -21.46
N LEU A 316 -16.17 17.69 -21.06
CA LEU A 316 -14.95 18.05 -21.80
C LEU A 316 -14.94 17.41 -23.20
N CYS A 317 -15.30 16.12 -23.31
CA CYS A 317 -15.40 15.45 -24.60
C CYS A 317 -16.47 16.09 -25.49
N ASP A 318 -17.64 16.41 -24.94
CA ASP A 318 -18.73 17.08 -25.66
C ASP A 318 -18.30 18.47 -26.13
N LEU A 319 -17.60 19.23 -25.28
CA LEU A 319 -17.04 20.54 -25.64
C LEU A 319 -15.99 20.41 -26.74
N GLN A 320 -15.11 19.42 -26.68
CA GLN A 320 -14.07 19.18 -27.70
C GLN A 320 -14.70 18.82 -29.06
N LEU A 321 -15.74 17.98 -29.06
CA LEU A 321 -16.51 17.67 -30.26
C LEU A 321 -17.22 18.91 -30.81
N GLY A 322 -17.82 19.71 -29.93
CA GLY A 322 -18.43 20.99 -30.28
C GLY A 322 -17.42 21.96 -30.91
N LEU A 323 -16.24 22.10 -30.31
CA LEU A 323 -15.18 22.98 -30.82
C LEU A 323 -14.68 22.52 -32.19
N SER A 324 -14.47 21.21 -32.36
CA SER A 324 -14.03 20.63 -33.64
C SER A 324 -15.05 20.86 -34.75
N SER A 325 -16.36 20.69 -34.46
CA SER A 325 -17.41 20.94 -35.44
C SER A 325 -17.54 22.43 -35.80
N SER A 326 -17.37 23.31 -34.82
CA SER A 326 -17.33 24.76 -35.05
C SER A 326 -16.12 25.17 -35.90
N HIS A 327 -14.94 24.60 -35.62
CA HIS A 327 -13.74 24.81 -36.42
C HIS A 327 -13.94 24.39 -37.89
N GLN A 328 -14.50 23.21 -38.15
CA GLN A 328 -14.79 22.75 -39.51
C GLN A 328 -15.81 23.64 -40.22
N ALA A 329 -16.82 24.17 -39.50
CA ALA A 329 -17.77 25.11 -40.08
C ALA A 329 -17.11 26.46 -40.41
N LEU A 330 -16.18 26.92 -39.57
CA LEU A 330 -15.40 28.13 -39.80
C LEU A 330 -14.49 27.99 -41.02
N GLU A 331 -13.79 26.85 -41.14
CA GLU A 331 -12.92 26.51 -42.27
C GLU A 331 -13.69 26.51 -43.59
N LYS A 332 -14.84 25.84 -43.65
CA LYS A 332 -15.73 25.89 -44.82
C LYS A 332 -16.14 27.31 -45.19
N ARG A 333 -16.46 28.16 -44.22
CA ARG A 333 -16.80 29.58 -44.48
C ARG A 333 -15.60 30.35 -45.03
N MET A 334 -14.41 30.13 -44.47
CA MET A 334 -13.18 30.74 -44.95
C MET A 334 -12.89 30.31 -46.39
N ASP A 335 -13.04 29.03 -46.72
CA ASP A 335 -12.89 28.52 -48.10
C ASP A 335 -13.89 29.18 -49.06
N THR A 336 -15.16 29.30 -48.65
CA THR A 336 -16.14 30.01 -49.48
C THR A 336 -15.80 31.50 -49.67
N LEU A 337 -15.19 32.12 -48.66
CA LEU A 337 -14.80 33.53 -48.72
C LEU A 337 -13.56 33.73 -49.59
N ALA A 338 -12.57 32.83 -49.47
CA ALA A 338 -11.40 32.78 -50.32
C ALA A 338 -11.81 32.61 -51.79
N GLY A 339 -12.68 31.64 -52.11
CA GLY A 339 -13.18 31.45 -53.48
C GLY A 339 -13.94 32.65 -54.04
N LYS A 340 -14.69 33.39 -53.20
CA LYS A 340 -15.32 34.66 -53.62
C LYS A 340 -14.30 35.77 -53.89
N LEU A 341 -13.23 35.82 -53.11
CA LEU A 341 -12.14 36.78 -53.26
C LEU A 341 -11.34 36.51 -54.53
N ASP A 342 -11.08 35.24 -54.83
CA ASP A 342 -10.44 34.82 -56.08
C ASP A 342 -11.31 35.20 -57.29
N ALA A 343 -12.62 34.92 -57.25
CA ALA A 343 -13.56 35.32 -58.30
C ALA A 343 -13.61 36.86 -58.50
N LEU A 344 -13.59 37.63 -57.41
CA LEU A 344 -13.51 39.09 -57.49
C LEU A 344 -12.18 39.56 -58.09
N THR A 345 -11.07 38.92 -57.73
CA THR A 345 -9.73 39.24 -58.26
C THR A 345 -9.66 38.93 -59.76
N GLU A 346 -10.26 37.82 -60.20
CA GLU A 346 -10.38 37.45 -61.61
C GLU A 346 -11.25 38.47 -62.39
N LEU A 347 -12.41 38.86 -61.84
CA LEU A 347 -13.26 39.91 -62.42
C LEU A 347 -12.57 41.28 -62.49
N LEU A 348 -11.77 41.65 -61.48
CA LEU A 348 -10.97 42.86 -61.50
C LEU A 348 -9.86 42.80 -62.56
N SER A 349 -9.19 41.65 -62.68
CA SER A 349 -8.14 41.44 -63.68
C SER A 349 -8.66 41.49 -65.12
N THR A 350 -9.89 40.99 -65.35
CA THR A 350 -10.57 41.08 -66.65
C THR A 350 -11.08 42.49 -66.93
N ALA A 351 -11.53 43.23 -65.91
CA ALA A 351 -11.94 44.63 -66.04
C ALA A 351 -10.76 45.62 -66.21
N LEU A 352 -9.58 45.29 -65.67
CA LEU A 352 -8.33 46.07 -65.82
C LEU A 352 -7.40 45.56 -66.94
N GLY A 353 -7.86 44.61 -67.76
CA GLY A 353 -7.13 44.16 -68.96
C GLY A 353 -6.82 45.33 -69.93
N PRO A 354 -5.66 45.32 -70.60
CA PRO A 354 -5.04 46.52 -71.17
C PRO A 354 -5.87 47.16 -72.28
N ARG A 355 -6.17 48.46 -72.13
CA ARG A 355 -6.76 49.32 -73.16
C ARG A 355 -5.64 49.87 -74.07
N GLN A 356 -5.46 49.30 -75.26
CA GLN A 356 -4.80 49.95 -76.41
C GLN A 356 -5.62 49.60 -77.68
N LEU A 357 -6.51 50.49 -78.13
CA LEU A 357 -6.39 51.67 -79.03
C LEU A 357 -6.52 51.29 -80.51
N PRO A 358 -7.56 51.79 -81.24
CA PRO A 358 -7.75 51.50 -82.66
C PRO A 358 -6.87 52.40 -83.54
N GLU A 359 -6.14 51.83 -84.49
CA GLU A 359 -5.47 52.60 -85.54
C GLU A 359 -6.45 53.00 -86.64
N SER A 360 -6.41 54.28 -86.94
CA SER A 360 -7.19 55.02 -87.92
C SER A 360 -6.72 54.81 -89.36
N SER A 361 -7.69 54.81 -90.26
CA SER A 361 -7.61 54.92 -91.72
C SER A 361 -6.65 56.04 -92.21
N GLN A 362 -5.90 55.75 -93.29
CA GLN A 362 -5.48 56.75 -94.27
C GLN A 362 -5.77 56.23 -95.69
N GLU A 363 -6.55 57.02 -96.42
CA GLU A 363 -6.85 56.90 -97.86
C GLU A 363 -5.72 57.52 -98.73
N ALA A 364 -5.58 56.97 -99.94
CA ALA A 364 -5.24 57.60 -101.22
C ALA A 364 -3.98 58.49 -101.35
N THR A 365 -2.93 57.98 -102.00
CA THR A 365 -2.64 58.18 -103.46
C THR A 365 -1.48 57.31 -103.90
#